data_AF-A0A9X2KP13-F1
#
_entry.id   AF-A0A9X2KP13-F1
#
_cell.length_a   1.000
_cell.length_b   1.000
_cell.length_c   1.000
_cell.angle_alpha   90.00
_cell.angle_beta   90.00
_cell.angle_gamma   90.00
#
_symmetry.space_group_name_H-M   'P 1'
#
loop_
_entity.id
_entity.type
_entity.pdbx_description
1 polymer ?
#
loop_
_entity_poly.entity_id
_entity_poly.type
_entity_poly.pdbx_seq_one_letter_code
_entity_poly.pdbx_strand_id
1 'polypeptide(L)' 'MSPSWRKPAGVLLILTFIVVWCVGIVSASAMIGTWPWWLQLPFYLIAGIVWILPLKPLLLWMETGRWR' A
#
# COMPACT_ATOMS: atom_id res chain seq x y z
N MET A 1 -14.16 -28.33 -4.58
CA MET A 1 -13.50 -27.01 -4.38
C MET A 1 -12.33 -27.23 -3.43
N SER A 2 -11.08 -27.23 -3.91
CA SER A 2 -9.91 -27.28 -3.03
C SER A 2 -9.71 -25.90 -2.39
N PRO A 3 -9.51 -25.79 -1.07
CA PRO A 3 -9.31 -24.51 -0.42
C PRO A 3 -8.01 -23.87 -0.92
N SER A 4 -8.10 -22.69 -1.54
CA SER A 4 -6.92 -21.93 -1.98
C SER A 4 -6.44 -21.00 -0.87
N TRP A 5 -5.32 -21.33 -0.22
CA TRP A 5 -4.74 -20.52 0.86
C TRP A 5 -4.22 -19.14 0.39
N ARG A 6 -4.05 -18.96 -0.93
CA ARG A 6 -3.59 -17.72 -1.56
C ARG A 6 -4.48 -16.51 -1.26
N LYS A 7 -5.80 -16.72 -1.15
CA LYS A 7 -6.76 -15.63 -0.89
C LYS A 7 -6.60 -15.04 0.52
N PRO A 8 -6.69 -15.81 1.62
CA PRO A 8 -6.47 -15.26 2.95
C PRO A 8 -5.05 -14.73 3.14
N ALA A 9 -4.03 -15.43 2.61
CA ALA A 9 -2.65 -14.95 2.67
C ALA A 9 -2.45 -13.62 1.93
N GLY A 10 -3.06 -13.47 0.74
CA GLY A 10 -2.99 -12.23 -0.04
C GLY A 10 -3.67 -11.05 0.63
N VAL A 11 -4.85 -11.26 1.25
CA VAL A 11 -5.52 -10.23 2.05
C VAL A 11 -4.62 -9.78 3.20
N LEU A 12 -4.03 -10.71 3.95
CA LEU A 12 -3.10 -10.37 5.03
C LEU A 12 -1.90 -9.57 4.51
N LEU A 13 -1.33 -9.96 3.37
CA LEU A 13 -0.19 -9.26 2.76
C LEU A 13 -0.57 -7.82 2.37
N ILE A 14 -1.75 -7.63 1.77
CA ILE A 14 -2.27 -6.29 1.44
C ILE A 14 -2.47 -5.45 2.70
N LEU A 15 -3.10 -6.01 3.74
CA LEU A 15 -3.33 -5.30 5.00
C LEU A 15 -2.02 -4.91 5.67
N THR A 16 -1.06 -5.84 5.76
CA THR A 16 0.28 -5.55 6.29
C THR A 16 0.99 -4.48 5.48
N PHE A 17 0.91 -4.54 4.15
CA PHE A 17 1.50 -3.52 3.27
C PHE A 17 0.88 -2.13 3.53
N ILE A 18 -0.44 -2.03 3.63
CA ILE A 18 -1.14 -0.78 3.94
C ILE A 18 -0.73 -0.26 5.32
N VAL A 19 -0.66 -1.12 6.34
CA VAL A 19 -0.22 -0.73 7.68
C VAL A 19 1.20 -0.17 7.64
N VAL A 20 2.14 -0.86 7.01
CA VAL A 20 3.53 -0.41 6.88
C VAL A 20 3.60 0.94 6.16
N TRP A 21 2.84 1.10 5.08
CA TRP A 21 2.78 2.37 4.34
C TRP A 21 2.24 3.52 5.21
N CYS A 22 1.10 3.30 5.87
CA CYS A 22 0.48 4.29 6.75
C CYS A 22 1.41 4.67 7.91
N VAL A 23 2.03 3.68 8.57
CA VAL A 23 2.99 3.93 9.65
C VAL A 23 4.17 4.76 9.14
N GLY A 24 4.74 4.42 7.98
CA GLY A 24 5.84 5.19 7.38
C GLY A 24 5.48 6.65 7.14
N ILE A 25 4.31 6.91 6.53
CA ILE A 25 3.83 8.27 6.26
C ILE A 25 3.51 9.03 7.54
N VAL A 26 2.81 8.39 8.49
CA VAL A 26 2.44 9.03 9.77
C VAL A 26 3.68 9.34 10.60
N SER A 27 4.66 8.44 10.68
CA SER A 27 5.93 8.69 11.38
C SER A 27 6.71 9.86 10.76
N ALA A 28 6.61 10.07 9.45
CA ALA A 28 7.21 11.22 8.76
C ALA A 28 6.40 12.52 8.92
N SER A 29 5.13 12.46 9.35
CA SER A 29 4.19 13.59 9.38
C SER A 29 4.70 14.77 10.21
N ALA A 30 5.39 14.51 11.33
CA ALA A 30 5.96 15.57 12.16
C ALA A 30 7.03 16.40 11.41
N MET A 31 7.84 15.74 10.57
CA MET A 31 8.82 16.42 9.72
C MET A 31 8.12 17.15 8.56
N ILE A 32 7.17 16.50 7.90
CA ILE A 32 6.42 17.07 6.77
C ILE A 32 5.60 18.30 7.21
N GLY A 33 5.10 18.31 8.44
CA GLY A 33 4.39 19.44 9.02
C GLY A 33 5.21 20.72 9.12
N THR A 34 6.55 20.63 9.09
CA THR A 34 7.45 21.80 9.06
C THR A 34 7.58 22.41 7.66
N TRP A 35 7.16 21.69 6.61
CA TRP A 35 7.27 22.17 5.24
C TRP A 35 6.16 23.18 4.92
N PRO A 36 6.40 24.08 3.95
CA PRO A 36 5.34 24.90 3.37
C PRO A 36 4.15 24.08 2.87
N TRP A 37 2.94 24.62 3.01
CA TRP A 37 1.68 23.95 2.65
C TRP A 37 1.64 23.42 1.20
N TRP A 38 2.29 24.14 0.27
CA TRP A 38 2.33 23.78 -1.16
C TRP A 38 3.23 22.56 -1.45
N LEU A 39 4.11 22.17 -0.54
CA LEU A 39 4.86 20.91 -0.61
C LEU A 39 4.12 19.76 0.07
N GLN A 40 3.38 20.05 1.15
CA GLN A 40 2.59 19.04 1.85
C GLN A 40 1.50 18.46 0.94
N LEU A 41 0.79 19.32 0.21
CA LEU A 41 -0.30 18.90 -0.68
C LEU A 41 0.14 17.86 -1.74
N PRO A 42 1.14 18.13 -2.60
CA PRO A 42 1.60 17.15 -3.59
C PRO A 42 2.20 15.92 -2.93
N PHE A 43 2.89 16.05 -1.79
CA PHE A 43 3.42 14.90 -1.06
C PHE A 43 2.31 13.95 -0.65
N TYR A 44 1.27 14.44 0.03
CA TYR A 44 0.16 13.59 0.48
C TYR A 44 -0.68 13.06 -0.69
N LEU A 45 -0.85 13.82 -1.78
CA LEU A 45 -1.49 13.33 -3.01
C LEU A 45 -0.71 12.16 -3.61
N ILE A 46 0.60 12.29 -3.77
CA ILE A 46 1.45 11.24 -4.31
C ILE A 46 1.45 10.03 -3.36
N ALA A 47 1.62 10.24 -2.06
CA ALA A 47 1.59 9.18 -1.05
C ALA A 47 0.25 8.43 -1.04
N GLY A 48 -0.87 9.13 -1.28
CA GLY A 48 -2.21 8.56 -1.38
C GLY A 48 -2.52 7.82 -2.69
N ILE A 49 -1.68 7.97 -3.72
CA ILE A 49 -1.88 7.30 -5.03
C ILE A 49 -0.84 6.19 -5.25
N VAL A 50 0.43 6.44 -4.91
CA VAL A 50 1.54 5.54 -5.24
C VAL A 50 1.41 4.16 -4.58
N TRP A 51 0.79 4.08 -3.39
CA TRP A 51 0.59 2.80 -2.70
C TRP A 51 -0.31 1.82 -3.46
N ILE A 52 -1.07 2.29 -4.46
CA ILE A 52 -1.93 1.44 -5.30
C ILE A 52 -1.10 0.61 -6.30
N LEU A 53 0.04 1.13 -6.76
CA LEU A 53 0.90 0.48 -7.76
C LEU A 53 1.25 -0.99 -7.43
N PRO A 54 1.67 -1.34 -6.20
CA PRO A 54 1.99 -2.72 -5.85
C PRO A 54 0.77 -3.65 -5.71
N LEU A 55 -0.48 -3.14 -5.69
CA LEU A 55 -1.67 -3.99 -5.54
C LEU A 55 -1.92 -4.87 -6.76
N LYS A 56 -1.70 -4.37 -7.98
CA LYS A 56 -1.98 -5.10 -9.23
C LYS A 56 -1.30 -6.49 -9.29
N PRO A 57 0.03 -6.63 -9.11
CA PRO A 57 0.68 -7.94 -9.14
C PRO A 57 0.26 -8.85 -7.97
N LEU A 58 -0.07 -8.28 -6.81
CA LEU A 58 -0.60 -9.00 -5.64
C LEU A 58 -1.96 -9.63 -5.93
N LEU A 59 -2.87 -8.87 -6.53
CA LEU A 59 -4.20 -9.34 -6.93
C LEU A 59 -4.10 -10.43 -8.01
N LEU A 60 -3.24 -10.23 -9.02
CA LEU A 60 -2.96 -11.23 -10.05
C LEU A 60 -2.46 -12.55 -9.45
N TRP A 61 -1.59 -12.49 -8.44
CA TRP A 61 -1.10 -13.68 -7.74
C TRP A 61 -2.20 -14.36 -6.93
N MET A 62 -3.07 -13.61 -6.26
CA MET A 62 -4.19 -14.17 -5.49
C MET A 62 -5.15 -14.97 -6.37
N GLU A 63 -5.46 -14.44 -7.56
CA GLU A 63 -6.41 -15.05 -8.50
C GLU A 63 -5.78 -16.18 -9.32
N THR A 64 -4.59 -15.96 -9.88
CA THR A 64 -3.99 -16.85 -10.89
C THR A 64 -2.79 -17.66 -10.38
N GLY A 65 -2.24 -17.32 -9.22
CA GLY A 65 -0.99 -17.87 -8.71
C GLY A 65 0.27 -17.35 -9.43
N ARG A 66 0.13 -16.43 -10.39
CA ARG A 66 1.22 -15.83 -11.15
C ARG A 66 1.32 -14.34 -10.82
N TRP A 67 2.55 -13.83 -10.82
CA TRP A 67 2.84 -12.40 -10.54
C TRP A 67 2.76 -11.51 -11.79
N ARG A 68 2.49 -12.08 -12.96
CA ARG A 68 2.39 -11.40 -14.27
C ARG A 68 1.10 -11.81 -14.98
#